data_AF-A0A812Z759-F1
#
_entry.id   AF-A0A812Z759-F1
#
_cell.length_a   1.000
_cell.length_b   1.000
_cell.length_c   1.000
_cell.angle_alpha   90.00
_cell.angle_beta   90.00
_cell.angle_gamma   90.00
#
_symmetry.space_group_name_H-M   'P 1'
#
loop_
_entity.id
_entity.type
_entity.pdbx_description
1 polymer ?
#
loop_
_entity_poly.entity_id
_entity_poly.type
_entity_poly.pdbx_seq_one_letter_code
_entity_poly.pdbx_strand_id
1 'polypeptide(L)'
;MWLDDGGSAVQATSRAKTPDSVPYAESRVIQARQAVCPVLQLPQRSRWACRKQKKHKLPTEKATITETPEISARTQFPEVKSQADELSHLEHQVNLACALLRSEQRVQARQVSEKALQQLQHLKAQGVQGSYALEYALRVNLACSLDSDVHGRKYQLQQAISVQPSRVEARFHLAAVMVEEGNYSEALRTLQEALKLAPLDLNCLALACRCLEGLGRHAEALAAAERLCGLDPASTFLALREVFHCKTDDVFVVTFPRCGTTWMVQIVVSCLFGPRANYEDHALFLEGSIASSATYVRKLEELPLPRVLKSHVPADMYPGLAHGKDSILQRYGKVIYVVRDPKDALISLRHHHANNQAIGWDGSWDEWVDQWISGQRSLEYGGSYFDHVKGWWKLSQHHPDRIRVVYFEDLKADLSAEIGAVASFLGLSLEKDALAEAAASCQFDAMRRRHKVDDEIRSRVNPDHFRSGQVGSWQTTLTQRQAQLVDDASQKQLAQELEQGLRVDIAGSAKGPS
;
A
#
# COMPACT_ATOMS: atom_id res chain seq x y z
N MET A 1 5.08 30.21 0.24
CA MET A 1 3.95 31.13 0.52
C MET A 1 2.57 30.46 0.65
N TRP A 2 2.35 29.21 0.20
CA TRP A 2 1.17 28.37 0.59
C TRP A 2 1.52 27.25 1.58
N LEU A 3 2.81 27.05 1.85
CA LEU A 3 3.32 26.26 2.99
C LEU A 3 3.39 27.08 4.29
N ASP A 4 3.24 28.41 4.17
CA ASP A 4 3.14 29.33 5.31
C ASP A 4 1.66 29.62 5.53
N ASP A 5 1.03 28.88 6.42
CA ASP A 5 -0.15 29.39 7.13
C ASP A 5 0.23 29.57 8.59
N GLY A 6 0.41 30.84 8.95
CA GLY A 6 0.19 31.41 10.28
C GLY A 6 0.73 30.63 11.47
N GLY A 7 1.95 30.96 11.89
CA GLY A 7 2.43 30.65 13.22
C GLY A 7 1.43 31.11 14.30
N SER A 8 0.78 30.13 14.94
CA SER A 8 0.59 30.20 16.38
C SER A 8 1.52 29.15 16.97
N ALA A 9 2.58 29.63 17.60
CA ALA A 9 3.41 28.81 18.45
C ALA A 9 2.52 28.31 19.60
N VAL A 10 2.06 27.07 19.52
CA VAL A 10 1.55 26.38 20.71
C VAL A 10 2.78 26.10 21.56
N GLN A 11 3.00 26.98 22.53
CA GLN A 11 3.98 26.76 23.59
C GLN A 11 3.76 25.35 24.15
N ALA A 12 4.81 24.53 24.08
CA ALA A 12 4.86 23.25 24.74
C ALA A 12 4.84 23.46 26.26
N THR A 13 3.66 23.62 26.84
CA THR A 13 3.46 23.51 28.28
C THR A 13 3.39 22.03 28.64
N SER A 14 4.33 21.65 29.50
CA SER A 14 4.50 20.35 30.14
C SER A 14 3.19 19.75 30.69
N ARG A 15 3.07 18.42 30.52
CA ARG A 15 2.13 17.49 31.17
C ARG A 15 0.64 17.77 30.93
N ALA A 16 0.07 17.07 29.95
CA ALA A 16 -1.35 16.69 29.96
C ALA A 16 -1.55 15.34 29.28
N LYS A 17 -2.56 14.63 29.76
CA LYS A 17 -2.85 13.19 29.64
C LYS A 17 -2.94 12.65 28.21
N THR A 18 -2.60 11.37 28.07
CA THR A 18 -2.82 10.49 26.91
C THR A 18 -4.20 10.71 26.31
N PRO A 19 -4.34 10.99 24.99
CA PRO A 19 -5.63 10.96 24.34
C PRO A 19 -6.08 9.50 24.21
N ASP A 20 -7.31 9.24 24.63
CA ASP A 20 -7.98 7.96 24.42
C ASP A 20 -7.87 7.50 22.96
N SER A 21 -7.58 6.22 22.78
CA SER A 21 -7.40 5.53 21.51
C SER A 21 -8.54 5.83 20.54
N VAL A 22 -8.26 6.65 19.52
CA VAL A 22 -9.17 6.83 18.38
C VAL A 22 -9.24 5.48 17.64
N PRO A 23 -10.42 4.89 17.45
CA PRO A 23 -10.53 3.61 16.75
C PRO A 23 -10.03 3.78 15.31
N TYR A 24 -9.15 2.86 14.91
CA TYR A 24 -8.46 2.73 13.63
C TYR A 24 -9.45 2.45 12.49
N ALA A 25 -10.36 3.38 12.22
CA ALA A 25 -11.38 3.29 11.18
C ALA A 25 -10.73 3.56 9.81
N GLU A 26 -10.70 2.53 8.96
CA GLU A 26 -10.36 2.56 7.52
C GLU A 26 -9.21 3.53 7.17
N SER A 27 -7.97 3.05 7.33
CA SER A 27 -6.75 3.79 6.95
C SER A 27 -6.90 4.41 5.54
N ARG A 28 -6.83 5.74 5.46
CA ARG A 28 -6.85 6.55 4.22
C ARG A 28 -5.73 6.18 3.26
N VAL A 29 -4.72 5.43 3.73
CA VAL A 29 -3.60 4.90 2.93
C VAL A 29 -4.01 3.76 2.02
N ILE A 30 -4.97 2.91 2.40
CA ILE A 30 -5.52 1.93 1.45
C ILE A 30 -6.26 2.65 0.34
N GLN A 31 -7.03 3.69 0.69
CA GLN A 31 -7.69 4.54 -0.31
C GLN A 31 -6.66 5.26 -1.20
N ALA A 32 -5.55 5.75 -0.65
CA ALA A 32 -4.46 6.35 -1.42
C ALA A 32 -3.70 5.33 -2.30
N ARG A 33 -3.42 4.12 -1.80
CA ARG A 33 -2.84 3.00 -2.60
C ARG A 33 -3.75 2.59 -3.74
N GLN A 34 -5.05 2.51 -3.48
CA GLN A 34 -6.07 2.22 -4.49
C GLN A 34 -6.28 3.38 -5.46
N ALA A 35 -6.05 4.63 -5.05
CA ALA A 35 -6.14 5.83 -5.89
C ALA A 35 -4.90 6.08 -6.76
N VAL A 36 -3.75 5.47 -6.43
CA VAL A 36 -2.60 5.36 -7.34
C VAL A 36 -2.90 4.40 -8.51
N CYS A 37 -3.96 3.59 -8.40
CA CYS A 37 -4.57 2.84 -9.50
C CYS A 37 -5.79 3.63 -10.04
N PRO A 38 -6.10 3.67 -11.36
CA PRO A 38 -7.00 4.67 -11.94
C PRO A 38 -8.50 4.55 -11.61
N VAL A 39 -8.91 3.80 -10.58
CA VAL A 39 -10.31 3.45 -10.37
C VAL A 39 -10.85 3.94 -9.04
N LEU A 40 -11.52 5.09 -9.13
CA LEU A 40 -12.23 5.76 -8.04
C LEU A 40 -13.16 4.81 -7.26
N GLN A 41 -13.10 4.91 -5.93
CA GLN A 41 -14.18 4.52 -5.04
C GLN A 41 -15.20 5.68 -4.97
N LEU A 42 -16.45 5.42 -5.36
CA LEU A 42 -17.57 6.29 -4.99
C LEU A 42 -17.91 6.05 -3.50
N PRO A 43 -18.32 7.09 -2.74
CA PRO A 43 -18.76 6.91 -1.36
C PRO A 43 -19.91 5.90 -1.29
N GLN A 44 -19.74 4.86 -0.49
CA GLN A 44 -20.86 4.05 -0.02
C GLN A 44 -21.81 4.97 0.76
N ARG A 45 -23.02 5.12 0.23
CA ARG A 45 -24.17 5.90 0.73
C ARG A 45 -24.12 6.16 2.25
N SER A 46 -23.96 7.44 2.62
CA SER A 46 -24.44 7.95 3.90
C SER A 46 -25.97 7.77 3.96
N ARG A 47 -26.42 6.82 4.79
CA ARG A 47 -27.83 6.68 5.16
C ARG A 47 -28.28 7.93 5.90
N TRP A 48 -29.05 8.80 5.26
CA TRP A 48 -29.92 9.75 5.96
C TRP A 48 -31.34 9.67 5.40
N ALA A 49 -32.27 9.48 6.34
CA ALA A 49 -33.71 9.73 6.28
C ALA A 49 -34.58 8.93 5.29
N CYS A 50 -34.99 7.72 5.70
CA CYS A 50 -36.40 7.38 5.60
C CYS A 50 -36.86 6.77 6.93
N ARG A 51 -37.70 7.50 7.65
CA ARG A 51 -38.30 7.11 8.94
C ARG A 51 -39.06 5.79 8.75
N LYS A 52 -38.71 4.78 9.55
CA LYS A 52 -39.55 3.59 9.76
C LYS A 52 -40.91 4.03 10.30
N GLN A 53 -41.95 3.98 9.47
CA GLN A 53 -43.29 3.72 9.98
C GLN A 53 -43.46 2.20 10.20
N LYS A 54 -44.27 1.90 11.20
CA LYS A 54 -44.32 0.68 12.00
C LYS A 54 -44.57 -0.59 11.19
N LYS A 55 -43.87 -1.66 11.59
CA LYS A 55 -44.21 -3.06 11.26
C LYS A 55 -45.58 -3.40 11.85
N HIS A 56 -46.54 -3.80 11.03
CA HIS A 56 -47.54 -4.78 11.42
C HIS A 56 -47.19 -6.13 10.79
N LYS A 57 -47.05 -7.13 11.65
CA LYS A 57 -46.98 -8.56 11.32
C LYS A 57 -48.31 -8.99 10.70
N LEU A 58 -48.28 -9.99 9.81
CA LEU A 58 -49.13 -11.20 9.79
C LEU A 58 -48.73 -12.10 8.58
N PRO A 59 -49.10 -13.39 8.54
CA PRO A 59 -48.13 -14.49 8.50
C PRO A 59 -48.13 -15.30 7.19
N THR A 60 -47.16 -16.21 7.15
CA THR A 60 -46.90 -17.28 6.18
C THR A 60 -48.07 -18.24 5.98
N GLU A 61 -48.38 -18.56 4.72
CA GLU A 61 -49.00 -19.83 4.35
C GLU A 61 -48.51 -20.31 2.98
N LYS A 62 -48.22 -21.61 2.88
CA LYS A 62 -47.84 -22.35 1.68
C LYS A 62 -49.11 -22.77 0.93
N ALA A 63 -49.14 -22.62 -0.39
CA ALA A 63 -49.93 -23.48 -1.25
C ALA A 63 -49.31 -23.55 -2.66
N THR A 64 -49.34 -24.75 -3.23
CA THR A 64 -48.71 -25.17 -4.49
C THR A 64 -49.82 -25.54 -5.49
N ILE A 65 -49.49 -25.52 -6.81
CA ILE A 65 -50.19 -26.16 -7.96
C ILE A 65 -51.35 -25.28 -8.54
N THR A 66 -51.60 -25.04 -9.85
CA THR A 66 -51.34 -25.68 -11.17
C THR A 66 -51.58 -24.67 -12.32
N GLU A 67 -50.93 -24.91 -13.46
CA GLU A 67 -51.29 -24.69 -14.90
C GLU A 67 -52.33 -23.63 -15.37
N THR A 68 -51.93 -22.90 -16.43
CA THR A 68 -52.64 -21.91 -17.28
C THR A 68 -53.66 -22.54 -18.25
N PRO A 69 -54.68 -21.82 -18.79
CA PRO A 69 -54.50 -20.99 -20.02
C PRO A 69 -55.38 -19.72 -20.19
N GLU A 70 -54.82 -18.80 -20.97
CA GLU A 70 -55.39 -17.78 -21.91
C GLU A 70 -56.65 -16.96 -21.57
N ILE A 71 -56.55 -15.62 -21.71
CA ILE A 71 -57.12 -14.81 -22.81
C ILE A 71 -57.06 -13.31 -22.46
N SER A 72 -56.28 -12.60 -23.28
CA SER A 72 -56.43 -11.23 -23.81
C SER A 72 -56.71 -10.00 -22.94
N ALA A 73 -56.10 -8.91 -23.42
CA ALA A 73 -56.43 -7.50 -23.21
C ALA A 73 -55.94 -6.88 -21.89
N ARG A 74 -54.71 -6.34 -21.94
CA ARG A 74 -54.37 -5.11 -21.22
C ARG A 74 -53.33 -4.32 -22.00
N THR A 75 -53.84 -3.31 -22.71
CA THR A 75 -53.22 -1.99 -22.92
C THR A 75 -51.69 -1.95 -22.81
N GLN A 76 -51.02 -1.91 -23.97
CA GLN A 76 -49.73 -1.26 -24.08
C GLN A 76 -49.91 0.23 -23.77
N PHE A 77 -49.75 0.60 -22.51
CA PHE A 77 -49.31 1.96 -22.20
C PHE A 77 -47.84 2.01 -22.60
N PRO A 78 -47.39 3.00 -23.41
CA PRO A 78 -45.96 3.25 -23.50
C PRO A 78 -45.48 3.57 -22.08
N GLU A 79 -44.56 2.77 -21.52
CA GLU A 79 -43.88 3.13 -20.29
C GLU A 79 -43.16 4.46 -20.56
N VAL A 80 -43.78 5.56 -20.15
CA VAL A 80 -43.08 6.83 -19.99
C VAL A 80 -42.11 6.58 -18.84
N LYS A 81 -40.87 6.20 -19.16
CA LYS A 81 -39.80 6.10 -18.17
C LYS A 81 -39.77 7.44 -17.44
N SER A 82 -39.98 7.40 -16.13
CA SER A 82 -39.90 8.63 -15.35
C SER A 82 -38.46 9.14 -15.43
N GLN A 83 -38.25 10.46 -15.31
CA GLN A 83 -36.89 11.03 -15.25
C GLN A 83 -36.04 10.36 -14.15
N ALA A 84 -36.68 9.89 -13.07
CA ALA A 84 -36.03 9.15 -11.99
C ALA A 84 -35.54 7.76 -12.44
N ASP A 85 -36.32 7.04 -13.27
CA ASP A 85 -35.93 5.74 -13.82
C ASP A 85 -34.76 5.87 -14.79
N GLU A 86 -34.75 6.93 -15.60
CA GLU A 86 -33.64 7.23 -16.51
C GLU A 86 -32.35 7.56 -15.75
N LEU A 87 -32.43 8.39 -14.70
CA LEU A 87 -31.28 8.68 -13.83
C LEU A 87 -30.74 7.42 -13.16
N SER A 88 -31.62 6.58 -12.60
CA SER A 88 -31.24 5.32 -11.97
C SER A 88 -30.56 4.36 -12.96
N HIS A 89 -31.04 4.31 -14.20
CA HIS A 89 -30.40 3.52 -15.25
C HIS A 89 -28.99 4.04 -15.59
N LEU A 90 -28.82 5.36 -15.68
CA LEU A 90 -27.52 5.99 -15.92
C LEU A 90 -26.55 5.82 -14.75
N GLU A 91 -27.03 5.87 -13.51
CA GLU A 91 -26.25 5.51 -12.31
C GLU A 91 -25.73 4.07 -12.40
N HIS A 92 -26.55 3.13 -12.87
CA HIS A 92 -26.12 1.75 -13.06
C HIS A 92 -25.03 1.64 -14.13
N GLN A 93 -25.14 2.39 -15.23
CA GLN A 93 -24.11 2.42 -16.28
C GLN A 93 -22.79 3.02 -15.78
N VAL A 94 -22.83 4.08 -14.97
CA VAL A 94 -21.64 4.63 -14.29
C VAL A 94 -20.96 3.56 -13.45
N ASN A 95 -21.72 2.84 -12.62
CA ASN A 95 -21.21 1.81 -11.75
C ASN A 95 -20.62 0.61 -12.53
N LEU A 96 -21.27 0.23 -13.64
CA LEU A 96 -20.78 -0.80 -14.55
C LEU A 96 -19.45 -0.37 -15.20
N ALA A 97 -19.36 0.86 -15.69
CA ALA A 97 -18.11 1.38 -16.25
C ALA A 97 -16.97 1.37 -15.22
N CYS A 98 -17.24 1.75 -13.96
CA CYS A 98 -16.26 1.64 -12.88
C CYS A 98 -15.83 0.19 -12.64
N ALA A 99 -16.76 -0.77 -12.68
CA ALA A 99 -16.44 -2.20 -12.51
C ALA A 99 -15.58 -2.72 -13.66
N LEU A 100 -15.90 -2.34 -14.90
CA LEU A 100 -15.12 -2.70 -16.09
C LEU A 100 -13.70 -2.13 -16.02
N LEU A 101 -13.54 -0.88 -15.57
CA LEU A 101 -12.21 -0.28 -15.34
C LEU A 101 -11.40 -1.06 -14.28
N ARG A 102 -12.03 -1.50 -13.18
CA ARG A 102 -11.35 -2.33 -12.16
C ARG A 102 -10.91 -3.70 -12.69
N SER A 103 -11.63 -4.23 -13.67
CA SER A 103 -11.30 -5.49 -14.34
C SER A 103 -10.44 -5.29 -15.59
N GLU A 104 -9.88 -4.09 -15.78
CA GLU A 104 -9.03 -3.71 -16.92
C GLU A 104 -9.71 -3.81 -18.31
N GLN A 105 -11.05 -3.89 -18.34
CA GLN A 105 -11.85 -3.95 -19.57
C GLN A 105 -12.12 -2.55 -20.12
N ARG A 106 -11.04 -1.81 -20.42
CA ARG A 106 -11.08 -0.37 -20.75
C ARG A 106 -11.94 -0.05 -21.98
N VAL A 107 -11.88 -0.89 -23.02
CA VAL A 107 -12.68 -0.70 -24.25
C VAL A 107 -14.18 -0.76 -23.96
N GLN A 108 -14.61 -1.72 -23.15
CA GLN A 108 -16.02 -1.85 -22.77
C GLN A 108 -16.44 -0.69 -21.84
N ALA A 109 -15.59 -0.33 -20.89
CA ALA A 109 -15.85 0.81 -20.01
C ALA A 109 -16.03 2.12 -20.80
N ARG A 110 -15.21 2.32 -21.84
CA ARG A 110 -15.30 3.45 -22.77
C ARG A 110 -16.66 3.46 -23.49
N GLN A 111 -17.03 2.35 -24.11
CA GLN A 111 -18.30 2.23 -24.85
C GLN A 111 -19.52 2.49 -23.96
N VAL A 112 -19.53 1.93 -22.74
CA VAL A 112 -20.59 2.18 -21.76
C VAL A 112 -20.64 3.66 -21.39
N SER A 113 -19.49 4.28 -21.14
CA SER A 113 -19.42 5.69 -20.73
C SER A 113 -19.84 6.66 -21.83
N GLU A 114 -19.42 6.43 -23.08
CA GLU A 114 -19.80 7.25 -24.23
C GLU A 114 -21.30 7.18 -24.50
N LYS A 115 -21.88 5.98 -24.45
CA LYS A 115 -23.33 5.78 -24.64
C LYS A 115 -24.14 6.44 -23.53
N ALA A 116 -23.72 6.27 -22.27
CA ALA A 116 -24.36 6.89 -21.12
C ALA A 116 -24.32 8.43 -21.23
N LEU A 117 -23.20 8.99 -21.68
CA LEU A 117 -23.02 10.43 -21.82
C LEU A 117 -23.95 11.00 -22.89
N GLN A 118 -24.17 10.28 -24.00
CA GLN A 118 -25.15 10.66 -25.03
C GLN A 118 -26.57 10.67 -24.49
N GLN A 119 -26.96 9.62 -23.76
CA GLN A 119 -28.30 9.50 -23.15
C GLN A 119 -28.56 10.64 -22.15
N LEU A 120 -27.53 11.05 -21.41
CA LEU A 120 -27.61 12.11 -20.40
C LEU A 120 -27.87 13.51 -20.98
N GLN A 121 -27.55 13.77 -22.26
CA GLN A 121 -27.68 15.09 -22.87
C GLN A 121 -29.11 15.64 -22.81
N HIS A 122 -30.11 14.78 -23.04
CA HIS A 122 -31.52 15.16 -22.99
C HIS A 122 -31.95 15.56 -21.56
N LEU A 123 -31.55 14.79 -20.55
CA LEU A 123 -31.85 15.10 -19.14
C LEU A 123 -31.17 16.40 -18.67
N LYS A 124 -29.98 16.69 -19.18
CA LYS A 124 -29.28 17.94 -18.90
C LYS A 124 -29.98 19.14 -19.53
N ALA A 125 -30.46 19.01 -20.77
CA ALA A 125 -31.25 20.05 -21.44
C ALA A 125 -32.54 20.39 -20.66
N GLN A 126 -33.07 19.42 -19.91
CA GLN A 126 -34.23 19.59 -19.04
C GLN A 126 -33.90 20.12 -17.63
N GLY A 127 -32.61 20.38 -17.33
CA GLY A 127 -32.20 20.96 -16.04
C GLY A 127 -32.31 20.01 -14.85
N VAL A 128 -32.34 18.69 -15.06
CA VAL A 128 -32.55 17.70 -13.99
C VAL A 128 -31.36 17.70 -13.02
N GLN A 129 -31.62 17.92 -11.72
CA GLN A 129 -30.57 18.18 -10.70
C GLN A 129 -29.60 17.02 -10.40
N GLY A 130 -29.81 15.79 -10.90
CA GLY A 130 -28.84 14.68 -10.80
C GLY A 130 -27.91 14.56 -12.01
N SER A 131 -28.24 15.19 -13.13
CA SER A 131 -27.56 14.95 -14.41
C SER A 131 -26.09 15.38 -14.40
N TYR A 132 -25.78 16.51 -13.77
CA TYR A 132 -24.41 17.04 -13.69
C TYR A 132 -23.45 16.13 -12.90
N ALA A 133 -23.94 15.42 -11.88
CA ALA A 133 -23.12 14.48 -11.11
C ALA A 133 -22.79 13.21 -11.90
N LEU A 134 -23.73 12.74 -12.71
CA LEU A 134 -23.50 11.62 -13.62
C LEU A 134 -22.57 12.02 -14.76
N GLU A 135 -22.72 13.23 -15.31
CA GLU A 135 -21.82 13.74 -16.35
C GLU A 135 -20.38 13.79 -15.84
N TYR A 136 -20.16 14.34 -14.64
CA TYR A 136 -18.85 14.33 -14.00
C TYR A 136 -18.25 12.92 -13.93
N ALA A 137 -19.00 11.96 -13.36
CA ALA A 137 -18.53 10.60 -13.19
C ALA A 137 -18.22 9.90 -14.53
N LEU A 138 -19.09 10.07 -15.53
CA LEU A 138 -18.90 9.50 -16.86
C LEU A 138 -17.68 10.08 -17.58
N ARG A 139 -17.43 11.38 -17.45
CA ARG A 139 -16.26 12.03 -18.04
C ARG A 139 -14.96 11.57 -17.39
N VAL A 140 -14.94 11.39 -16.07
CA VAL A 140 -13.76 10.80 -15.39
C VAL A 140 -13.56 9.35 -15.81
N ASN A 141 -14.62 8.52 -15.86
CA ASN A 141 -14.53 7.14 -16.35
C ASN A 141 -14.00 7.06 -17.79
N LEU A 142 -14.49 7.95 -18.66
CA LEU A 142 -14.04 8.03 -20.04
C LEU A 142 -12.55 8.40 -20.09
N ALA A 143 -12.12 9.39 -19.31
CA ALA A 143 -10.70 9.73 -19.20
C ALA A 143 -9.85 8.53 -18.73
N CYS A 144 -10.29 7.77 -17.72
CA CYS A 144 -9.55 6.58 -17.26
C CYS A 144 -9.54 5.44 -18.28
N SER A 145 -10.54 5.37 -19.17
CA SER A 145 -10.61 4.34 -20.21
C SER A 145 -9.71 4.62 -21.42
N LEU A 146 -9.33 5.88 -21.62
CA LEU A 146 -8.46 6.32 -22.71
C LEU A 146 -7.01 6.13 -22.26
N ASP A 147 -6.31 5.15 -22.83
CA ASP A 147 -4.96 4.82 -22.37
C ASP A 147 -3.91 5.78 -22.96
N SER A 148 -3.57 5.61 -24.24
CA SER A 148 -2.57 6.42 -24.95
C SER A 148 -3.08 7.75 -25.51
N ASP A 149 -4.40 7.99 -25.48
CA ASP A 149 -5.00 9.24 -25.98
C ASP A 149 -4.95 10.34 -24.92
N VAL A 150 -3.75 10.90 -24.72
CA VAL A 150 -3.47 11.96 -23.73
C VAL A 150 -4.35 13.19 -23.94
N HIS A 151 -4.60 13.57 -25.20
CA HIS A 151 -5.43 14.72 -25.55
C HIS A 151 -6.91 14.47 -25.17
N GLY A 152 -7.44 13.30 -25.51
CA GLY A 152 -8.78 12.88 -25.13
C GLY A 152 -8.95 12.82 -23.62
N ARG A 153 -7.98 12.27 -22.89
CA ARG A 153 -7.97 12.24 -21.41
C ARG A 153 -8.10 13.65 -20.82
N LYS A 154 -7.21 14.56 -21.22
CA LYS A 154 -7.24 15.96 -20.76
C LYS A 154 -8.56 16.64 -21.06
N TYR A 155 -9.06 16.48 -22.29
CA TYR A 155 -10.33 17.07 -22.70
C TYR A 155 -11.48 16.60 -21.79
N GLN A 156 -11.61 15.29 -21.55
CA GLN A 156 -12.68 14.78 -20.69
C GLN A 156 -12.56 15.28 -19.26
N LEU A 157 -11.34 15.38 -18.71
CA LEU A 157 -11.10 15.87 -17.36
C LEU A 157 -11.39 17.38 -17.23
N GLN A 158 -11.02 18.18 -18.23
CA GLN A 158 -11.37 19.60 -18.28
C GLN A 158 -12.90 19.81 -18.34
N GLN A 159 -13.60 18.97 -19.11
CA GLN A 159 -15.06 18.97 -19.13
C GLN A 159 -15.67 18.50 -17.80
N ALA A 160 -15.07 17.54 -17.10
CA ALA A 160 -15.51 17.14 -15.76
C ALA A 160 -15.37 18.30 -14.76
N ILE A 161 -14.23 19.01 -14.80
CA ILE A 161 -13.97 20.19 -13.95
C ILE A 161 -14.96 21.31 -14.22
N SER A 162 -15.32 21.57 -15.50
CA SER A 162 -16.29 22.62 -15.84
C SER A 162 -17.70 22.31 -15.31
N VAL A 163 -18.06 21.04 -15.26
CA VAL A 163 -19.37 20.57 -14.76
C VAL A 163 -19.44 20.59 -13.23
N GLN A 164 -18.38 20.15 -12.54
CA GLN A 164 -18.29 20.21 -11.07
C GLN A 164 -16.95 20.80 -10.59
N PRO A 165 -16.81 22.14 -10.56
CA PRO A 165 -15.55 22.79 -10.22
C PRO A 165 -15.11 22.59 -8.77
N SER A 166 -15.99 22.18 -7.85
CA SER A 166 -15.66 21.94 -6.44
C SER A 166 -15.08 20.55 -6.17
N ARG A 167 -15.20 19.61 -7.12
CA ARG A 167 -14.64 18.26 -6.99
C ARG A 167 -13.18 18.24 -7.42
N VAL A 168 -12.33 17.69 -6.57
CA VAL A 168 -10.87 17.74 -6.71
C VAL A 168 -10.31 16.57 -7.50
N GLU A 169 -11.04 15.46 -7.60
CA GLU A 169 -10.54 14.22 -8.21
C GLU A 169 -10.22 14.41 -9.70
N ALA A 170 -11.07 15.14 -10.44
CA ALA A 170 -10.81 15.46 -11.84
C ALA A 170 -9.56 16.34 -12.03
N ARG A 171 -9.27 17.25 -11.08
CA ARG A 171 -8.03 18.06 -11.10
C ARG A 171 -6.80 17.20 -10.80
N PHE A 172 -6.90 16.29 -9.83
CA PHE A 172 -5.84 15.32 -9.55
C PHE A 172 -5.50 14.49 -10.80
N HIS A 173 -6.51 13.88 -11.44
CA HIS A 173 -6.30 13.09 -12.65
C HIS A 173 -5.75 13.94 -13.81
N LEU A 174 -6.19 15.20 -13.95
CA LEU A 174 -5.66 16.10 -14.98
C LEU A 174 -4.17 16.40 -14.74
N ALA A 175 -3.80 16.70 -13.50
CA ALA A 175 -2.42 16.90 -13.12
C ALA A 175 -1.58 15.63 -13.31
N ALA A 176 -2.13 14.43 -13.04
CA ALA A 176 -1.43 13.17 -13.26
C ALA A 176 -1.09 12.97 -14.75
N VAL A 177 -2.03 13.27 -15.64
CA VAL A 177 -1.78 13.24 -17.10
C VAL A 177 -0.69 14.25 -17.49
N MET A 178 -0.71 15.46 -16.93
CA MET A 178 0.33 16.47 -17.19
C MET A 178 1.72 16.01 -16.71
N VAL A 179 1.78 15.31 -15.57
CA VAL A 179 3.01 14.69 -15.05
C VAL A 179 3.54 13.61 -15.97
N GLU A 180 2.67 12.77 -16.56
CA GLU A 180 3.07 11.74 -17.54
C GLU A 180 3.76 12.37 -18.77
N GLU A 181 3.36 13.58 -19.17
CA GLU A 181 4.01 14.35 -20.24
C GLU A 181 5.24 15.14 -19.78
N GLY A 182 5.58 15.12 -18.49
CA GLY A 182 6.67 15.90 -17.91
C GLY A 182 6.36 17.39 -17.67
N ASN A 183 5.09 17.81 -17.78
CA ASN A 183 4.67 19.19 -17.57
C ASN A 183 4.37 19.48 -16.08
N TYR A 184 5.42 19.37 -15.26
CA TYR A 184 5.31 19.50 -13.80
C TYR A 184 4.83 20.88 -13.32
N SER A 185 5.18 21.95 -14.03
CA SER A 185 4.77 23.33 -13.69
C SER A 185 3.27 23.55 -13.79
N GLU A 186 2.63 23.05 -14.85
CA GLU A 186 1.18 23.16 -15.02
C GLU A 186 0.42 22.19 -14.12
N ALA A 187 0.94 20.97 -13.95
CA ALA A 187 0.40 20.00 -13.00
C ALA A 187 0.37 20.57 -11.58
N LEU A 188 1.48 21.18 -11.11
CA LEU A 188 1.56 21.76 -9.78
C LEU A 188 0.57 22.90 -9.57
N ARG A 189 0.37 23.78 -10.58
CA ARG A 189 -0.66 24.84 -10.51
C ARG A 189 -2.06 24.25 -10.38
N THR A 190 -2.37 23.23 -11.16
CA THR A 190 -3.66 22.52 -11.11
C THR A 190 -3.90 21.88 -9.74
N LEU A 191 -2.85 21.28 -9.15
CA LEU A 191 -2.89 20.68 -7.82
C LEU A 191 -3.02 21.73 -6.72
N GLN A 192 -2.37 22.88 -6.85
CA GLN A 192 -2.54 23.99 -5.90
C GLN A 192 -3.99 24.46 -5.86
N GLU A 193 -4.67 24.56 -7.00
CA GLU A 193 -6.12 24.86 -7.02
C GLU A 193 -6.95 23.76 -6.36
N ALA A 194 -6.62 22.49 -6.59
CA ALA A 194 -7.29 21.36 -5.93
C ALA A 194 -7.10 21.42 -4.40
N LEU A 195 -5.88 21.69 -3.93
CA LEU A 195 -5.55 21.78 -2.51
C LEU A 195 -6.14 23.01 -1.81
N LYS A 196 -6.52 24.06 -2.55
CA LYS A 196 -7.34 25.16 -1.99
C LYS A 196 -8.73 24.69 -1.59
N LEU A 197 -9.30 23.78 -2.38
CA LEU A 197 -10.65 23.23 -2.16
C LEU A 197 -10.63 22.08 -1.15
N ALA A 198 -9.61 21.23 -1.21
CA ALA A 198 -9.40 20.10 -0.29
C ALA A 198 -7.97 20.09 0.26
N PRO A 199 -7.65 20.90 1.29
CA PRO A 199 -6.29 21.02 1.84
C PRO A 199 -5.71 19.75 2.46
N LEU A 200 -6.56 18.73 2.69
CA LEU A 200 -6.21 17.47 3.35
C LEU A 200 -6.17 16.28 2.37
N ASP A 201 -6.29 16.53 1.07
CA ASP A 201 -6.29 15.47 0.06
C ASP A 201 -4.88 14.88 -0.12
N LEU A 202 -4.69 13.65 0.35
CA LEU A 202 -3.39 12.97 0.39
C LEU A 202 -2.86 12.68 -1.03
N ASN A 203 -3.74 12.40 -1.99
CA ASN A 203 -3.34 12.10 -3.37
C ASN A 203 -2.81 13.36 -4.07
N CYS A 204 -3.49 14.50 -3.88
CA CYS A 204 -3.03 15.77 -4.40
C CYS A 204 -1.70 16.21 -3.77
N LEU A 205 -1.52 16.00 -2.45
CA LEU A 205 -0.26 16.29 -1.77
C LEU A 205 0.88 15.42 -2.29
N ALA A 206 0.67 14.11 -2.42
CA ALA A 206 1.69 13.20 -2.96
C ALA A 206 2.07 13.55 -4.40
N LEU A 207 1.11 13.82 -5.27
CA LEU A 207 1.41 14.21 -6.65
C LEU A 207 2.08 15.59 -6.71
N ALA A 208 1.78 16.49 -5.77
CA ALA A 208 2.47 17.77 -5.65
C ALA A 208 3.94 17.57 -5.24
N CYS A 209 4.25 16.63 -4.34
CA CYS A 209 5.64 16.26 -4.00
C CYS A 209 6.39 15.86 -5.27
N ARG A 210 5.82 14.97 -6.08
CA ARG A 210 6.40 14.55 -7.37
C ARG A 210 6.62 15.71 -8.33
N CYS A 211 5.66 16.62 -8.44
CA CYS A 211 5.80 17.79 -9.31
C CYS A 211 6.93 18.71 -8.83
N LEU A 212 7.06 18.90 -7.52
CA LEU A 212 8.14 19.70 -6.94
C LEU A 212 9.51 19.05 -7.18
N GLU A 213 9.62 17.73 -7.03
CA GLU A 213 10.82 16.97 -7.37
C GLU A 213 11.18 17.09 -8.86
N GLY A 214 10.21 16.90 -9.76
CA GLY A 214 10.41 17.08 -11.20
C GLY A 214 10.82 18.50 -11.62
N LEU A 215 10.57 19.49 -10.76
CA LEU A 215 11.00 20.88 -10.94
C LEU A 215 12.35 21.21 -10.24
N GLY A 216 12.98 20.24 -9.58
CA GLY A 216 14.21 20.45 -8.79
C GLY A 216 14.00 21.23 -7.48
N ARG A 217 12.74 21.35 -7.02
CA ARG A 217 12.34 22.10 -5.81
C ARG A 217 12.32 21.18 -4.58
N HIS A 218 13.41 20.45 -4.36
CA HIS A 218 13.53 19.37 -3.36
C HIS A 218 13.14 19.79 -1.93
N ALA A 219 13.54 20.99 -1.51
CA ALA A 219 13.19 21.49 -0.16
C ALA A 219 11.68 21.66 0.03
N GLU A 220 10.97 22.11 -1.00
CA GLU A 220 9.51 22.26 -0.95
C GLU A 220 8.80 20.92 -1.06
N ALA A 221 9.35 19.98 -1.83
CA ALA A 221 8.84 18.61 -1.92
C ALA A 221 8.92 17.91 -0.55
N LEU A 222 10.06 18.04 0.15
CA LEU A 222 10.22 17.51 1.51
C LEU A 222 9.23 18.14 2.50
N ALA A 223 9.01 19.45 2.44
CA ALA A 223 8.01 20.11 3.27
C ALA A 223 6.57 19.64 2.97
N ALA A 224 6.26 19.38 1.69
CA ALA A 224 4.98 18.80 1.30
C ALA A 224 4.84 17.34 1.78
N ALA A 225 5.92 16.57 1.77
CA ALA A 225 5.98 15.21 2.30
C ALA A 225 5.83 15.17 3.82
N GLU A 226 6.45 16.10 4.57
CA GLU A 226 6.22 16.25 6.01
C GLU A 226 4.75 16.52 6.31
N ARG A 227 4.13 17.44 5.57
CA ARG A 227 2.71 17.74 5.71
C ARG A 227 1.87 16.49 5.42
N LEU A 228 2.17 15.76 4.35
CA LEU A 228 1.49 14.50 4.00
C LEU A 228 1.56 13.50 5.16
N CYS A 229 2.75 13.23 5.70
CA CYS A 229 2.95 12.33 6.84
C CYS A 229 2.35 12.85 8.14
N GLY A 230 2.31 14.17 8.35
CA GLY A 230 1.69 14.80 9.51
C GLY A 230 0.16 14.69 9.51
N LEU A 231 -0.45 14.64 8.32
CA LEU A 231 -1.90 14.41 8.17
C LEU A 231 -2.28 12.94 8.33
N ASP A 232 -1.45 12.04 7.81
CA ASP A 232 -1.63 10.60 7.91
C ASP A 232 -0.27 9.91 8.05
N PRO A 233 0.14 9.47 9.25
CA PRO A 233 1.42 8.79 9.44
C PRO A 233 1.62 7.56 8.57
N ALA A 234 0.54 6.87 8.19
CA ALA A 234 0.63 5.70 7.33
C ALA A 234 0.98 6.07 5.86
N SER A 235 0.91 7.36 5.49
CA SER A 235 1.34 7.85 4.17
C SER A 235 2.87 7.95 4.03
N THR A 236 3.65 7.55 5.05
CA THR A 236 5.12 7.57 5.04
C THR A 236 5.71 6.88 3.80
N PHE A 237 5.21 5.70 3.42
CA PHE A 237 5.68 5.03 2.20
C PHE A 237 5.38 5.83 0.94
N LEU A 238 4.19 6.45 0.87
CA LEU A 238 3.81 7.29 -0.26
C LEU A 238 4.71 8.51 -0.34
N ALA A 239 4.97 9.19 0.77
CA ALA A 239 5.89 10.32 0.84
C ALA A 239 7.30 9.93 0.36
N LEU A 240 7.87 8.86 0.94
CA LEU A 240 9.19 8.34 0.56
C LEU A 240 9.28 8.00 -0.92
N ARG A 241 8.24 7.39 -1.48
CA ARG A 241 8.22 7.07 -2.90
C ARG A 241 8.40 8.31 -3.77
N GLU A 242 7.83 9.43 -3.35
CA GLU A 242 7.87 10.65 -4.15
C GLU A 242 9.16 11.46 -3.92
N VAL A 243 9.77 11.44 -2.74
CA VAL A 243 10.88 12.36 -2.38
C VAL A 243 12.23 11.71 -2.09
N PHE A 244 12.30 10.38 -1.93
CA PHE A 244 13.56 9.71 -1.58
C PHE A 244 14.38 9.38 -2.83
N HIS A 245 15.62 9.85 -2.87
CA HIS A 245 16.55 9.56 -3.97
C HIS A 245 17.38 8.30 -3.72
N CYS A 246 17.06 7.24 -4.45
CA CYS A 246 17.89 6.04 -4.52
C CYS A 246 19.22 6.32 -5.25
N LYS A 247 20.30 5.68 -4.82
CA LYS A 247 21.65 5.74 -5.39
C LYS A 247 22.09 4.35 -5.90
N THR A 248 23.08 4.32 -6.78
CA THR A 248 23.59 3.08 -7.43
C THR A 248 24.03 2.00 -6.45
N ASP A 249 24.70 2.40 -5.38
CA ASP A 249 25.31 1.50 -4.40
C ASP A 249 24.47 1.36 -3.11
N ASP A 250 23.20 1.75 -3.16
CA ASP A 250 22.29 1.48 -2.07
C ASP A 250 22.02 -0.03 -1.95
N VAL A 251 21.96 -0.52 -0.71
CA VAL A 251 21.52 -1.88 -0.41
C VAL A 251 20.30 -1.79 0.49
N PHE A 252 19.15 -2.18 -0.07
CA PHE A 252 17.89 -2.24 0.66
C PHE A 252 17.69 -3.63 1.24
N VAL A 253 17.44 -3.72 2.54
CA VAL A 253 16.95 -4.94 3.18
C VAL A 253 15.46 -4.75 3.45
N VAL A 254 14.64 -5.37 2.61
CA VAL A 254 13.18 -5.23 2.69
C VAL A 254 12.58 -6.53 3.22
N THR A 255 11.69 -6.43 4.20
CA THR A 255 10.95 -7.59 4.69
C THR A 255 9.53 -7.18 5.03
N PHE A 256 8.57 -8.10 4.99
CA PHE A 256 7.40 -7.93 5.85
C PHE A 256 7.87 -7.88 7.33
N PRO A 257 7.27 -7.08 8.23
CA PRO A 257 7.71 -7.01 9.61
C PRO A 257 7.82 -8.40 10.25
N ARG A 258 8.87 -8.57 11.08
CA ARG A 258 9.15 -9.82 11.82
C ARG A 258 9.56 -11.04 10.98
N CYS A 259 9.95 -10.82 9.73
CA CYS A 259 10.49 -11.86 8.85
C CYS A 259 12.03 -11.96 8.83
N GLY A 260 12.73 -11.41 9.84
CA GLY A 260 14.19 -11.54 9.97
C GLY A 260 15.00 -10.33 9.52
N THR A 261 14.40 -9.13 9.46
CA THR A 261 15.05 -7.88 9.04
C THR A 261 16.38 -7.65 9.74
N THR A 262 16.44 -7.67 11.07
CA THR A 262 17.67 -7.42 11.84
C THR A 262 18.77 -8.43 11.49
N TRP A 263 18.40 -9.70 11.28
CA TRP A 263 19.36 -10.75 10.94
C TRP A 263 19.96 -10.50 9.55
N MET A 264 19.12 -10.21 8.56
CA MET A 264 19.60 -9.91 7.21
C MET A 264 20.40 -8.61 7.13
N VAL A 265 20.00 -7.57 7.87
CA VAL A 265 20.79 -6.33 7.96
C VAL A 265 22.17 -6.62 8.54
N GLN A 266 22.27 -7.41 9.62
CA GLN A 266 23.57 -7.80 10.18
C GLN A 266 24.40 -8.60 9.18
N ILE A 267 23.80 -9.51 8.41
CA ILE A 267 24.49 -10.24 7.33
C ILE A 267 25.07 -9.26 6.30
N VAL A 268 24.23 -8.36 5.77
CA VAL A 268 24.64 -7.36 4.77
C VAL A 268 25.76 -6.47 5.30
N VAL A 269 25.63 -5.98 6.53
CA VAL A 269 26.65 -5.16 7.20
C VAL A 269 27.96 -5.94 7.39
N SER A 270 27.88 -7.22 7.75
CA SER A 270 29.06 -8.08 7.89
C SER A 270 29.78 -8.29 6.57
N CYS A 271 29.04 -8.41 5.46
CA CYS A 271 29.60 -8.51 4.11
C CYS A 271 30.28 -7.21 3.66
N LEU A 272 29.64 -6.06 3.89
CA LEU A 272 30.11 -4.76 3.36
C LEU A 272 31.20 -4.11 4.20
N PHE A 273 31.11 -4.20 5.53
CA PHE A 273 31.94 -3.45 6.46
C PHE A 273 32.83 -4.35 7.33
N GLY A 274 32.81 -5.66 7.07
CA GLY A 274 33.61 -6.66 7.76
C GLY A 274 32.83 -7.42 8.84
N PRO A 275 33.29 -8.63 9.21
CA PRO A 275 32.48 -9.62 9.95
C PRO A 275 32.09 -9.18 11.37
N ARG A 276 32.78 -8.18 11.94
CA ARG A 276 32.50 -7.64 13.29
C ARG A 276 31.72 -6.33 13.28
N ALA A 277 31.41 -5.78 12.11
CA ALA A 277 30.66 -4.54 12.01
C ALA A 277 29.29 -4.65 12.69
N ASN A 278 28.90 -3.59 13.40
CA ASN A 278 27.63 -3.55 14.12
C ASN A 278 26.55 -2.92 13.23
N TYR A 279 25.45 -3.63 13.05
CA TYR A 279 24.39 -3.17 12.16
C TYR A 279 23.75 -1.83 12.61
N GLU A 280 23.81 -1.48 13.90
CA GLU A 280 23.29 -0.20 14.42
C GLU A 280 24.08 1.01 13.93
N ASP A 281 25.37 0.84 13.63
CA ASP A 281 26.26 1.91 13.16
C ASP A 281 26.17 2.11 11.64
N HIS A 282 25.66 1.12 10.91
CA HIS A 282 25.75 1.06 9.45
C HIS A 282 24.40 1.05 8.74
N ALA A 283 23.30 0.75 9.44
CA ALA A 283 21.99 0.62 8.82
C ALA A 283 20.92 1.52 9.46
N LEU A 284 20.17 2.21 8.60
CA LEU A 284 19.08 3.10 9.03
C LEU A 284 17.72 2.61 8.52
N PHE A 285 16.66 2.96 9.25
CA PHE A 285 15.28 2.60 8.90
C PHE A 285 14.71 3.61 7.90
N LEU A 286 14.46 3.20 6.66
CA LEU A 286 14.00 4.13 5.62
C LEU A 286 12.75 4.91 6.05
N GLU A 287 11.81 4.23 6.70
CA GLU A 287 10.55 4.76 7.22
C GLU A 287 10.67 5.40 8.61
N GLY A 288 11.89 5.74 9.04
CA GLY A 288 12.06 6.60 10.21
C GLY A 288 11.16 7.84 10.11
N SER A 289 10.69 8.35 11.26
CA SER A 289 9.57 9.29 11.30
C SER A 289 9.83 10.60 10.53
N ILE A 290 9.38 10.65 9.26
CA ILE A 290 9.41 11.84 8.41
C ILE A 290 8.51 12.92 9.02
N ALA A 291 7.35 12.52 9.55
CA ALA A 291 6.44 13.40 10.26
C ALA A 291 7.12 14.12 11.46
N SER A 292 8.14 13.51 12.07
CA SER A 292 8.89 14.12 13.17
C SER A 292 10.09 14.94 12.70
N SER A 293 10.53 14.81 11.44
CA SER A 293 11.68 15.54 10.90
C SER A 293 11.91 15.27 9.39
N ALA A 294 11.66 16.23 8.49
CA ALA A 294 12.12 16.20 7.08
C ALA A 294 13.62 16.02 6.97
N THR A 295 14.37 16.51 7.96
CA THR A 295 15.82 16.34 7.98
C THR A 295 16.23 14.87 8.02
N TYR A 296 15.30 13.95 8.33
CA TYR A 296 15.56 12.52 8.31
C TYR A 296 15.91 12.03 6.91
N VAL A 297 15.09 12.36 5.90
CA VAL A 297 15.33 11.98 4.51
C VAL A 297 16.65 12.59 4.02
N ARG A 298 16.90 13.87 4.33
CA ARG A 298 18.17 14.54 3.97
C ARG A 298 19.38 13.87 4.61
N LYS A 299 19.30 13.49 5.89
CA LYS A 299 20.36 12.75 6.59
C LYS A 299 20.64 11.41 5.91
N LEU A 300 19.61 10.68 5.49
CA LEU A 300 19.80 9.44 4.73
C LEU A 300 20.50 9.71 3.39
N GLU A 301 20.19 10.82 2.73
CA GLU A 301 20.79 11.22 1.46
C GLU A 301 22.24 11.71 1.58
N GLU A 302 22.62 12.25 2.73
CA GLU A 302 23.98 12.72 3.01
C GLU A 302 24.94 11.60 3.45
N LEU A 303 24.43 10.39 3.75
CA LEU A 303 25.27 9.26 4.14
C LEU A 303 26.26 8.84 3.04
N PRO A 304 27.49 8.42 3.42
CA PRO A 304 28.44 7.84 2.48
C PRO A 304 27.92 6.55 1.88
N LEU A 305 28.35 6.24 0.66
CA LEU A 305 28.07 4.98 -0.03
C LEU A 305 29.06 3.88 0.41
N PRO A 306 28.65 2.60 0.42
CA PRO A 306 27.28 2.11 0.19
C PRO A 306 26.36 2.37 1.40
N ARG A 307 25.10 2.74 1.16
CA ARG A 307 24.09 2.91 2.22
C ARG A 307 23.34 1.60 2.46
N VAL A 308 23.20 1.17 3.71
CA VAL A 308 22.34 0.04 4.07
C VAL A 308 21.03 0.57 4.65
N LEU A 309 19.93 0.31 3.95
CA LEU A 309 18.60 0.83 4.28
C LEU A 309 17.67 -0.35 4.60
N LYS A 310 17.23 -0.45 5.85
CA LYS A 310 16.20 -1.44 6.22
C LYS A 310 14.81 -0.83 5.96
N SER A 311 13.87 -1.64 5.48
CA SER A 311 12.56 -1.15 5.07
C SER A 311 11.47 -2.22 5.18
N HIS A 312 10.22 -1.78 5.37
CA HIS A 312 9.01 -2.60 5.31
C HIS A 312 8.07 -2.17 4.17
N VAL A 313 8.63 -1.51 3.16
CA VAL A 313 7.84 -0.93 2.07
C VAL A 313 7.23 -2.02 1.18
N PRO A 314 5.93 -1.94 0.88
CA PRO A 314 5.33 -2.74 -0.17
C PRO A 314 5.97 -2.48 -1.53
N ALA A 315 6.01 -3.49 -2.40
CA ALA A 315 6.68 -3.38 -3.69
C ALA A 315 6.16 -2.19 -4.53
N ASP A 316 4.86 -1.95 -4.58
CA ASP A 316 4.19 -0.84 -5.31
C ASP A 316 4.50 0.57 -4.76
N MET A 317 5.11 0.63 -3.57
CA MET A 317 5.49 1.87 -2.90
C MET A 317 7.01 2.04 -2.78
N TYR A 318 7.79 1.08 -3.29
CA TYR A 318 9.25 1.15 -3.25
C TYR A 318 9.73 2.42 -3.98
N PRO A 319 10.54 3.29 -3.35
CA PRO A 319 11.04 4.51 -4.01
C PRO A 319 11.82 4.23 -5.30
N GLY A 320 12.45 3.04 -5.39
CA GLY A 320 13.08 2.59 -6.63
C GLY A 320 12.11 2.16 -7.75
N LEU A 321 10.81 2.40 -7.61
CA LEU A 321 9.82 2.31 -8.68
C LEU A 321 9.25 3.69 -9.08
N ALA A 322 9.75 4.79 -8.50
CA ALA A 322 9.24 6.13 -8.80
C ALA A 322 9.26 6.46 -10.31
N HIS A 323 8.31 7.29 -10.73
CA HIS A 323 7.87 7.40 -12.13
C HIS A 323 8.83 8.18 -13.05
N GLY A 324 8.93 7.73 -14.30
CA GLY A 324 9.63 8.39 -15.42
C GLY A 324 10.12 7.37 -16.47
N LYS A 325 10.67 7.84 -17.60
CA LYS A 325 11.33 6.99 -18.63
C LYS A 325 12.58 6.26 -18.11
N ASP A 326 12.96 6.53 -16.86
CA ASP A 326 14.16 6.07 -16.16
C ASP A 326 13.78 5.33 -14.86
N SER A 327 12.88 4.35 -14.95
CA SER A 327 12.55 3.46 -13.83
C SER A 327 13.82 2.91 -13.15
N ILE A 328 13.91 3.10 -11.84
CA ILE A 328 15.13 2.96 -11.04
C ILE A 328 15.65 1.52 -10.97
N LEU A 329 14.82 0.48 -11.09
CA LEU A 329 15.32 -0.90 -10.95
C LEU A 329 16.43 -1.26 -11.94
N GLN A 330 16.61 -0.54 -13.06
CA GLN A 330 17.77 -0.73 -13.92
C GLN A 330 19.02 0.09 -13.51
N ARG A 331 18.86 1.21 -12.78
CA ARG A 331 19.92 2.19 -12.52
C ARG A 331 20.34 2.36 -11.06
N TYR A 332 19.56 1.92 -10.07
CA TYR A 332 19.88 2.21 -8.66
C TYR A 332 19.66 1.01 -7.73
N GLY A 333 20.62 0.86 -6.82
CA GLY A 333 20.63 -0.08 -5.69
C GLY A 333 20.50 -1.57 -6.01
N LYS A 334 20.65 -2.36 -4.95
CA LYS A 334 20.24 -3.76 -4.87
C LYS A 334 19.26 -3.93 -3.71
N VAL A 335 18.29 -4.81 -3.87
CA VAL A 335 17.30 -5.16 -2.85
C VAL A 335 17.50 -6.62 -2.44
N ILE A 336 17.50 -6.86 -1.14
CA ILE A 336 17.39 -8.19 -0.56
C ILE A 336 16.05 -8.27 0.14
N TYR A 337 15.17 -9.13 -0.38
CA TYR A 337 13.84 -9.36 0.16
C TYR A 337 13.79 -10.65 0.96
N VAL A 338 13.35 -10.60 2.22
CA VAL A 338 13.27 -11.81 3.07
C VAL A 338 11.83 -12.30 3.19
N VAL A 339 11.62 -13.56 2.82
CA VAL A 339 10.37 -14.31 3.00
C VAL A 339 10.51 -15.23 4.22
N ARG A 340 9.42 -15.43 4.96
CA ARG A 340 9.36 -16.36 6.10
C ARG A 340 8.06 -17.15 6.04
N ASP A 341 7.98 -18.30 6.69
CA ASP A 341 6.69 -18.97 6.88
C ASP A 341 5.63 -18.00 7.49
N PRO A 342 4.44 -17.87 6.88
CA PRO A 342 3.41 -16.93 7.31
C PRO A 342 2.89 -17.21 8.73
N LYS A 343 2.86 -18.47 9.17
CA LYS A 343 2.43 -18.88 10.51
C LYS A 343 3.41 -18.36 11.56
N ASP A 344 4.72 -18.51 11.31
CA ASP A 344 5.75 -17.98 12.21
C ASP A 344 5.85 -16.45 12.17
N ALA A 345 5.66 -15.83 10.99
CA ALA A 345 5.60 -14.39 10.84
C ALA A 345 4.43 -13.78 11.64
N LEU A 346 3.23 -14.37 11.52
CA LEU A 346 2.02 -13.99 12.25
C LEU A 346 2.22 -14.02 13.76
N ILE A 347 2.80 -15.10 14.30
CA ILE A 347 3.05 -15.22 15.75
C ILE A 347 4.05 -14.17 16.19
N SER A 348 5.14 -13.99 15.43
CA SER A 348 6.15 -13.02 15.81
C SER A 348 5.63 -11.59 15.76
N LEU A 349 4.70 -11.27 14.86
CA LEU A 349 4.06 -9.95 14.80
C LEU A 349 3.13 -9.73 15.99
N ARG A 350 2.38 -10.77 16.39
CA ARG A 350 1.51 -10.67 17.59
C ARG A 350 2.30 -10.30 18.84
N HIS A 351 3.40 -11.01 19.10
CA HIS A 351 4.26 -10.71 20.24
C HIS A 351 4.87 -9.31 20.16
N HIS A 352 5.24 -8.87 18.95
CA HIS A 352 5.75 -7.52 18.75
C HIS A 352 4.70 -6.45 19.08
N HIS A 353 3.44 -6.66 18.67
CA HIS A 353 2.33 -5.74 18.95
C HIS A 353 1.95 -5.74 20.44
N ALA A 354 1.91 -6.91 21.07
CA ALA A 354 1.64 -7.04 22.51
C ALA A 354 2.68 -6.30 23.37
N ASN A 355 3.95 -6.33 22.96
CA ASN A 355 5.04 -5.67 23.67
C ASN A 355 5.24 -4.19 23.26
N ASN A 356 4.49 -3.70 22.27
CA ASN A 356 4.54 -2.30 21.84
C ASN A 356 3.40 -1.53 22.50
N GLN A 357 3.73 -0.68 23.48
CA GLN A 357 2.76 0.12 24.24
C GLN A 357 1.90 1.05 23.35
N ALA A 358 2.38 1.41 22.15
CA ALA A 358 1.64 2.24 21.20
C ALA A 358 0.60 1.45 20.38
N ILE A 359 0.73 0.13 20.28
CA ILE A 359 -0.15 -0.74 19.48
C ILE A 359 -1.05 -1.60 20.37
N GLY A 360 -0.54 -2.05 21.52
CA GLY A 360 -1.23 -2.72 22.64
C GLY A 360 -2.46 -3.55 22.27
N TRP A 361 -2.32 -4.88 22.19
CA TRP A 361 -3.43 -5.74 21.80
C TRP A 361 -3.63 -6.94 22.76
N ASP A 362 -4.87 -7.15 23.18
CA ASP A 362 -5.30 -8.13 24.20
C ASP A 362 -6.38 -9.12 23.70
N GLY A 363 -6.66 -9.15 22.39
CA GLY A 363 -7.70 -10.01 21.81
C GLY A 363 -7.35 -11.51 21.74
N SER A 364 -8.26 -12.30 21.16
CA SER A 364 -8.11 -13.75 21.02
C SER A 364 -7.23 -14.17 19.83
N TRP A 365 -6.62 -15.36 19.89
CA TRP A 365 -5.85 -15.91 18.75
C TRP A 365 -6.70 -15.99 17.47
N ASP A 366 -7.98 -16.33 17.57
CA ASP A 366 -8.87 -16.44 16.40
C ASP A 366 -9.06 -15.08 15.72
N GLU A 367 -9.38 -14.03 16.49
CA GLU A 367 -9.50 -12.67 15.95
C GLU A 367 -8.18 -12.17 15.36
N TRP A 368 -7.05 -12.49 16.00
CA TRP A 368 -5.73 -12.14 15.48
C TRP A 368 -5.48 -12.78 14.12
N VAL A 369 -5.74 -14.08 13.99
CA VAL A 369 -5.51 -14.83 12.74
C VAL A 369 -6.36 -14.26 11.61
N ASP A 370 -7.66 -14.07 11.84
CA ASP A 370 -8.57 -13.54 10.82
C ASP A 370 -8.18 -12.11 10.37
N GLN A 371 -7.83 -11.24 11.32
CA GLN A 371 -7.47 -9.86 11.03
C GLN A 371 -6.06 -9.73 10.44
N TRP A 372 -5.14 -10.64 10.76
CA TRP A 372 -3.83 -10.71 10.12
C TRP A 372 -3.94 -11.21 8.68
N ILE A 373 -4.73 -12.26 8.42
CA ILE A 373 -4.97 -12.80 7.06
C ILE A 373 -5.56 -11.73 6.14
N SER A 374 -6.46 -10.90 6.66
CA SER A 374 -7.06 -9.78 5.92
C SER A 374 -6.18 -8.52 5.85
N GLY A 375 -5.01 -8.52 6.49
CA GLY A 375 -4.05 -7.41 6.51
C GLY A 375 -4.42 -6.25 7.45
N GLN A 376 -5.52 -6.35 8.20
CA GLN A 376 -5.95 -5.32 9.15
C GLN A 376 -4.95 -5.13 10.29
N ARG A 377 -4.20 -6.18 10.66
CA ARG A 377 -3.15 -6.13 11.69
C ARG A 377 -1.78 -5.68 11.21
N SER A 378 -1.69 -5.24 9.96
CA SER A 378 -0.43 -4.79 9.36
C SER A 378 -0.63 -3.63 8.38
N LEU A 379 -1.70 -2.84 8.57
CA LEU A 379 -2.06 -1.71 7.72
C LEU A 379 -0.93 -0.67 7.64
N GLU A 380 -0.26 -0.43 8.76
CA GLU A 380 0.90 0.46 8.89
C GLU A 380 2.13 -0.02 8.09
N TYR A 381 2.15 -1.29 7.68
CA TYR A 381 3.16 -1.90 6.83
C TYR A 381 2.66 -2.17 5.40
N GLY A 382 1.55 -1.51 5.01
CA GLY A 382 0.93 -1.71 3.71
C GLY A 382 0.04 -2.94 3.60
N GLY A 383 -0.56 -3.38 4.71
CA GLY A 383 -1.65 -4.35 4.69
C GLY A 383 -1.19 -5.80 4.62
N SER A 384 -1.79 -6.58 3.72
CA SER A 384 -1.68 -8.05 3.70
C SER A 384 -0.24 -8.55 3.52
N TYR A 385 0.16 -9.53 4.36
CA TYR A 385 1.40 -10.29 4.18
C TYR A 385 1.50 -10.89 2.77
N PHE A 386 0.39 -11.45 2.29
CA PHE A 386 0.34 -12.15 1.01
C PHE A 386 0.57 -11.18 -0.15
N ASP A 387 -0.04 -9.99 -0.13
CA ASP A 387 0.19 -8.98 -1.16
C ASP A 387 1.62 -8.43 -1.11
N HIS A 388 2.18 -8.28 0.10
CA HIS A 388 3.56 -7.87 0.30
C HIS A 388 4.56 -8.86 -0.32
N VAL A 389 4.42 -10.15 0.00
CA VAL A 389 5.26 -11.22 -0.58
C VAL A 389 5.06 -11.33 -2.08
N LYS A 390 3.81 -11.35 -2.53
CA LYS A 390 3.46 -11.42 -3.95
C LYS A 390 4.12 -10.31 -4.76
N GLY A 391 3.99 -9.07 -4.32
CA GLY A 391 4.54 -7.90 -5.02
C GLY A 391 6.04 -8.00 -5.18
N TRP A 392 6.77 -8.25 -4.08
CA TRP A 392 8.22 -8.35 -4.09
C TRP A 392 8.74 -9.58 -4.85
N TRP A 393 8.07 -10.72 -4.69
CA TRP A 393 8.45 -11.94 -5.40
C TRP A 393 8.27 -11.77 -6.91
N LYS A 394 7.13 -11.24 -7.38
CA LYS A 394 6.91 -10.94 -8.80
C LYS A 394 7.95 -9.95 -9.33
N LEU A 395 8.26 -8.90 -8.58
CA LEU A 395 9.26 -7.91 -8.97
C LEU A 395 10.65 -8.55 -9.11
N SER A 396 11.00 -9.49 -8.22
CA SER A 396 12.26 -10.21 -8.28
C SER A 396 12.41 -11.09 -9.53
N GLN A 397 11.31 -11.68 -10.02
CA GLN A 397 11.35 -12.48 -11.25
C GLN A 397 11.65 -11.61 -12.49
N HIS A 398 11.24 -10.35 -12.48
CA HIS A 398 11.51 -9.41 -13.57
C HIS A 398 12.90 -8.75 -13.46
N HIS A 399 13.47 -8.71 -12.25
CA HIS A 399 14.73 -8.01 -11.96
C HIS A 399 15.68 -8.85 -11.07
N PRO A 400 16.07 -10.06 -11.48
CA PRO A 400 16.85 -10.98 -10.63
C PRO A 400 18.25 -10.46 -10.29
N ASP A 401 18.86 -9.64 -11.15
CA ASP A 401 20.18 -9.02 -10.90
C ASP A 401 20.13 -7.89 -9.86
N ARG A 402 18.93 -7.48 -9.47
CA ARG A 402 18.66 -6.30 -8.63
C ARG A 402 17.90 -6.65 -7.38
N ILE A 403 17.16 -7.75 -7.37
CA ILE A 403 16.36 -8.19 -6.24
C ILE A 403 16.66 -9.66 -5.95
N ARG A 404 17.28 -9.92 -4.79
CA ARG A 404 17.49 -11.28 -4.29
C ARG A 404 16.42 -11.61 -3.27
N VAL A 405 15.68 -12.69 -3.50
CA VAL A 405 14.80 -13.29 -2.48
C VAL A 405 15.61 -14.25 -1.62
N VAL A 406 15.48 -14.10 -0.29
CA VAL A 406 16.06 -15.00 0.71
C VAL A 406 14.94 -15.55 1.58
N TYR A 407 15.02 -16.83 1.93
CA TYR A 407 14.05 -17.46 2.84
C TYR A 407 14.65 -17.57 4.23
N PHE A 408 13.90 -17.16 5.25
CA PHE A 408 14.34 -17.21 6.64
C PHE A 408 14.74 -18.62 7.07
N GLU A 409 14.05 -19.62 6.54
CA GLU A 409 14.27 -21.04 6.79
C GLU A 409 15.63 -21.50 6.23
N ASP A 410 16.06 -20.98 5.08
CA ASP A 410 17.38 -21.30 4.50
C ASP A 410 18.52 -20.70 5.33
N LEU A 411 18.34 -19.48 5.86
CA LEU A 411 19.29 -18.87 6.79
C LEU A 411 19.51 -19.74 8.04
N LYS A 412 18.47 -20.47 8.46
CA LYS A 412 18.54 -21.40 9.60
C LYS A 412 19.13 -22.75 9.22
N ALA A 413 18.94 -23.20 7.98
CA ALA A 413 19.47 -24.46 7.49
C ALA A 413 20.97 -24.38 7.22
N ASP A 414 21.43 -23.35 6.50
CA ASP A 414 22.84 -23.12 6.20
C ASP A 414 23.15 -21.62 6.08
N LEU A 415 23.47 -21.02 7.23
CA LEU A 415 23.80 -19.59 7.31
C LEU A 415 25.03 -19.22 6.47
N SER A 416 26.05 -20.08 6.43
CA SER A 416 27.30 -19.79 5.72
C SER A 416 27.08 -19.76 4.20
N ALA A 417 26.30 -20.70 3.67
CA ALA A 417 25.94 -20.70 2.26
C ALA A 417 25.15 -19.44 1.88
N GLU A 418 24.16 -19.05 2.68
CA GLU A 418 23.36 -17.85 2.40
C GLU A 418 24.16 -16.55 2.52
N ILE A 419 25.08 -16.43 3.48
CA ILE A 419 25.99 -15.26 3.56
C ILE A 419 26.85 -15.18 2.30
N GLY A 420 27.41 -16.30 1.84
CA GLY A 420 28.20 -16.36 0.60
C GLY A 420 27.37 -15.95 -0.62
N ALA A 421 26.12 -16.40 -0.71
CA ALA A 421 25.22 -16.07 -1.80
C ALA A 421 24.77 -14.59 -1.76
N VAL A 422 24.54 -14.02 -0.58
CA VAL A 422 24.29 -12.58 -0.39
C VAL A 422 25.52 -11.75 -0.79
N ALA A 423 26.72 -12.14 -0.36
CA ALA A 423 27.95 -11.45 -0.74
C ALA A 423 28.16 -11.45 -2.26
N SER A 424 28.01 -12.61 -2.90
CA SER A 424 28.09 -12.76 -4.35
C SER A 424 27.05 -11.90 -5.08
N PHE A 425 25.80 -11.90 -4.61
CA PHE A 425 24.76 -11.03 -5.14
C PHE A 425 25.10 -9.55 -5.01
N LEU A 426 25.75 -9.12 -3.93
CA LEU A 426 26.25 -7.76 -3.77
C LEU A 426 27.48 -7.44 -4.65
N GLY A 427 28.09 -8.43 -5.28
CA GLY A 427 29.29 -8.28 -6.11
C GLY A 427 30.59 -8.42 -5.31
N LEU A 428 30.53 -9.05 -4.14
CA LEU A 428 31.66 -9.25 -3.22
C LEU A 428 32.11 -10.72 -3.26
N SER A 429 33.40 -10.93 -2.96
CA SER A 429 33.96 -12.25 -2.70
C SER A 429 34.51 -12.27 -1.28
N LEU A 430 33.97 -13.15 -0.44
CA LEU A 430 34.45 -13.32 0.93
C LEU A 430 35.42 -14.51 0.99
N GLU A 431 36.59 -14.29 1.58
CA GLU A 431 37.51 -15.38 1.90
C GLU A 431 36.89 -16.32 2.94
N LYS A 432 37.36 -17.57 2.96
CA LYS A 432 36.80 -18.63 3.84
C LYS A 432 36.76 -18.22 5.31
N ASP A 433 37.83 -17.57 5.79
CA ASP A 433 37.94 -17.16 7.18
C ASP A 433 36.99 -15.99 7.49
N ALA A 434 36.89 -15.01 6.58
CA ALA A 434 35.96 -13.89 6.71
C ALA A 434 34.50 -14.36 6.67
N LEU A 435 34.18 -15.33 5.81
CA LEU A 435 32.85 -15.94 5.73
C LEU A 435 32.50 -16.70 7.02
N ALA A 436 33.43 -17.50 7.54
CA ALA A 436 33.24 -18.22 8.80
C ALA A 436 33.06 -17.26 9.98
N GLU A 437 33.82 -16.17 10.02
CA GLU A 437 33.70 -15.15 11.06
C GLU A 437 32.38 -14.37 10.96
N ALA A 438 31.96 -14.00 9.75
CA ALA A 438 30.66 -13.37 9.51
C ALA A 438 29.51 -14.30 9.92
N ALA A 439 29.59 -15.60 9.59
CA ALA A 439 28.60 -16.59 10.01
C ALA A 439 28.54 -16.69 11.54
N ALA A 440 29.69 -16.73 12.23
CA ALA A 440 29.76 -16.76 13.68
C ALA A 440 29.16 -15.49 14.32
N SER A 441 29.40 -14.32 13.74
CA SER A 441 28.92 -13.03 14.23
C SER A 441 27.42 -12.82 14.01
N CYS A 442 26.87 -13.43 12.96
CA CYS A 442 25.45 -13.40 12.59
C CYS A 442 24.62 -14.48 13.31
N GLN A 443 25.20 -15.33 14.16
CA GLN A 443 24.43 -16.29 14.95
C GLN A 443 23.49 -15.57 15.93
N PHE A 444 22.31 -16.16 16.17
CA PHE A 444 21.29 -15.58 17.06
C PHE A 444 21.85 -15.19 18.43
N ASP A 445 22.63 -16.07 19.07
CA ASP A 445 23.20 -15.79 20.38
C ASP A 445 24.28 -14.71 20.36
N ALA A 446 25.06 -14.63 19.28
CA ALA A 446 26.08 -13.60 19.10
C ALA A 446 25.42 -12.22 18.94
N MET A 447 24.41 -12.14 18.08
CA MET A 447 23.61 -10.92 17.89
C MET A 447 22.88 -10.52 19.17
N ARG A 448 22.24 -11.47 19.87
CA ARG A 448 21.54 -11.22 21.13
C ARG A 448 22.47 -10.73 22.24
N ARG A 449 23.70 -11.26 22.31
CA ARG A 449 24.73 -10.79 23.25
C ARG A 449 25.20 -9.38 22.93
N ARG A 450 25.42 -9.06 21.64
CA ARG A 450 25.78 -7.72 21.17
C ARG A 450 24.68 -6.69 21.43
N HIS A 451 23.43 -7.13 21.34
CA HIS A 451 22.23 -6.35 21.63
C HIS A 451 21.96 -6.08 23.13
N LYS A 452 22.80 -6.57 24.06
CA LYS A 452 22.60 -6.29 25.48
C LYS A 452 22.81 -4.79 25.73
N VAL A 453 21.67 -4.16 26.02
CA VAL A 453 21.44 -2.74 26.25
C VAL A 453 22.19 -2.28 27.51
N ASP A 454 23.14 -1.35 27.36
CA ASP A 454 23.57 -0.51 28.49
C ASP A 454 22.39 0.33 28.98
N ASP A 455 22.29 0.54 30.30
CA ASP A 455 21.12 1.14 30.96
C ASP A 455 20.69 2.51 30.40
N GLU A 456 21.58 3.24 29.72
CA GLU A 456 21.29 4.54 29.09
C GLU A 456 20.40 4.45 27.84
N ILE A 457 20.34 3.31 27.14
CA ILE A 457 19.64 3.14 25.85
C ILE A 457 18.32 2.35 26.02
N ARG A 458 17.97 1.90 27.23
CA ARG A 458 16.72 1.18 27.56
C ARG A 458 15.44 1.88 27.10
N SER A 459 15.46 3.20 26.94
CA SER A 459 14.31 3.98 26.44
C SER A 459 14.06 3.84 24.93
N ARG A 460 15.02 3.29 24.16
CA ARG A 460 14.99 3.22 22.69
C ARG A 460 14.94 1.80 22.12
N VAL A 461 15.14 0.77 22.95
CA VAL A 461 15.26 -0.63 22.50
C VAL A 461 14.28 -1.51 23.26
N ASN A 462 13.46 -2.27 22.53
CA ASN A 462 12.56 -3.26 23.13
C ASN A 462 13.38 -4.47 23.61
N PRO A 463 13.44 -4.76 24.92
CA PRO A 463 14.23 -5.88 25.46
C PRO A 463 13.79 -7.25 24.95
N ASP A 464 12.58 -7.36 24.38
CA ASP A 464 12.02 -8.58 23.81
C ASP A 464 12.17 -8.68 22.28
N HIS A 465 13.02 -7.84 21.67
CA HIS A 465 13.23 -7.87 20.21
C HIS A 465 13.72 -9.25 19.71
N PHE A 466 14.60 -9.91 20.49
CA PHE A 466 15.06 -11.29 20.29
C PHE A 466 14.25 -12.28 21.13
N ARG A 467 13.22 -12.88 20.52
CA ARG A 467 12.35 -13.85 21.19
C ARG A 467 12.90 -15.27 21.18
N SER A 468 12.92 -15.93 20.02
CA SER A 468 13.34 -17.34 19.90
C SER A 468 14.22 -17.61 18.67
N GLY A 469 14.03 -16.87 17.57
CA GLY A 469 14.79 -17.07 16.33
C GLY A 469 14.64 -18.47 15.71
N GLN A 470 13.53 -19.17 16.01
CA GLN A 470 13.27 -20.53 15.55
C GLN A 470 12.28 -20.58 14.38
N VAL A 471 12.37 -21.67 13.62
CA VAL A 471 11.39 -22.11 12.62
C VAL A 471 10.47 -23.14 13.27
N GLY A 472 9.18 -23.11 12.95
CA GLY A 472 8.19 -24.06 13.44
C GLY A 472 7.60 -23.71 14.81
N SER A 473 7.79 -22.49 15.32
CA SER A 473 7.22 -22.09 16.62
C SER A 473 5.70 -22.08 16.63
N TRP A 474 5.09 -22.03 15.45
CA TRP A 474 3.66 -22.18 15.26
C TRP A 474 3.08 -23.51 15.72
N GLN A 475 3.85 -24.60 15.68
CA GLN A 475 3.37 -25.94 16.03
C GLN A 475 2.96 -26.05 17.50
N THR A 476 3.58 -25.25 18.38
CA THR A 476 3.28 -25.24 19.83
C THR A 476 2.43 -24.04 20.25
N THR A 477 2.12 -23.12 19.32
CA THR A 477 1.44 -21.85 19.61
C THR A 477 0.04 -21.77 19.01
N LEU A 478 -0.11 -22.22 17.76
CA LEU A 478 -1.39 -22.21 17.05
C LEU A 478 -2.09 -23.55 17.22
N THR A 479 -3.41 -23.51 17.26
CA THR A 479 -4.20 -24.73 17.07
C THR A 479 -4.09 -25.20 15.62
N GLN A 480 -4.33 -26.49 15.36
CA GLN A 480 -4.34 -27.03 14.00
C GLN A 480 -5.32 -26.29 13.08
N ARG A 481 -6.49 -25.90 13.61
CA ARG A 481 -7.48 -25.10 12.87
C ARG A 481 -6.92 -23.74 12.46
N GLN A 482 -6.25 -23.02 13.36
CA GLN A 482 -5.66 -21.72 13.07
C GLN A 482 -4.53 -21.82 12.05
N ALA A 483 -3.66 -22.83 12.18
CA ALA A 483 -2.61 -23.10 11.20
C ALA A 483 -3.21 -23.38 9.82
N GLN A 484 -4.28 -24.19 9.75
CA GLN A 484 -4.97 -24.48 8.49
C GLN A 484 -5.58 -23.23 7.85
N LEU A 485 -6.16 -22.31 8.63
CA LEU A 485 -6.68 -21.04 8.08
C LEU A 485 -5.59 -20.21 7.39
N VAL A 486 -4.38 -20.19 7.95
CA VAL A 486 -3.24 -19.48 7.36
C VAL A 486 -2.74 -20.21 6.10
N ASP A 487 -2.71 -21.53 6.12
CA ASP A 487 -2.33 -22.35 4.96
C ASP A 487 -3.33 -22.19 3.81
N ASP A 488 -4.64 -22.25 4.08
CA ASP A 488 -5.70 -22.02 3.10
C ASP A 488 -5.62 -20.60 2.51
N ALA A 489 -5.36 -19.60 3.35
CA ALA A 489 -5.14 -18.23 2.90
C ALA A 489 -3.89 -18.11 2.01
N SER A 490 -2.81 -18.81 2.35
CA SER A 490 -1.57 -18.86 1.56
C SER A 490 -1.83 -19.48 0.18
N GLN A 491 -2.48 -20.65 0.13
CA GLN A 491 -2.84 -21.32 -1.13
C GLN A 491 -3.73 -20.42 -1.99
N LYS A 492 -4.74 -19.78 -1.39
CA LYS A 492 -5.68 -18.94 -2.13
C LYS A 492 -5.04 -17.65 -2.66
N GLN A 493 -4.23 -16.97 -1.83
CA GLN A 493 -3.74 -15.63 -2.15
C GLN A 493 -2.41 -15.65 -2.90
N LEU A 494 -1.62 -16.73 -2.80
CA LEU A 494 -0.31 -16.89 -3.46
C LEU A 494 -0.31 -18.04 -4.49
N ALA A 495 -1.48 -18.54 -4.91
CA ALA A 495 -1.62 -19.72 -5.78
C ALA A 495 -0.64 -19.71 -6.97
N GLN A 496 -0.66 -18.62 -7.74
CA GLN A 496 0.17 -18.45 -8.92
C GLN A 496 1.67 -18.44 -8.58
N GLU A 497 2.05 -17.72 -7.53
CA GLU A 497 3.45 -17.58 -7.13
C GLU A 497 4.00 -18.91 -6.60
N LEU A 498 3.19 -19.67 -5.86
CA LEU A 498 3.53 -21.01 -5.37
C LEU A 498 3.76 -21.99 -6.53
N GLU A 499 2.88 -22.00 -7.53
CA GLU A 499 3.05 -22.81 -8.75
C GLU A 499 4.33 -22.44 -9.52
N GLN A 500 4.74 -21.18 -9.45
CA GLN A 500 5.93 -20.66 -10.14
C GLN A 500 7.22 -20.72 -9.28
N GLY A 501 7.18 -21.33 -8.09
CA GLY A 501 8.37 -21.63 -7.30
C GLY A 501 8.61 -20.73 -6.08
N LEU A 502 7.66 -19.90 -5.67
CA LEU A 502 7.69 -19.28 -4.33
C LEU A 502 7.68 -20.39 -3.26
N ARG A 503 8.66 -20.38 -2.35
CA ARG A 503 8.77 -21.38 -1.28
C ARG A 503 8.11 -20.89 -0.01
N VAL A 504 6.91 -21.37 0.28
CA VAL A 504 6.24 -21.21 1.57
C VAL A 504 5.77 -22.58 2.04
N ASP A 505 6.04 -22.95 3.28
CA ASP A 505 5.66 -24.25 3.81
C ASP A 505 4.15 -24.27 4.11
N ILE A 506 3.40 -25.07 3.35
CA ILE A 506 1.94 -25.20 3.43
C ILE A 506 1.62 -26.68 3.63
N ALA A 507 0.89 -27.01 4.70
CA ALA A 507 0.46 -28.38 4.95
C ALA A 507 -0.43 -28.86 3.80
N GLY A 508 0.00 -29.92 3.11
CA GLY A 508 -0.70 -30.49 1.95
C GLY A 508 -0.16 -30.07 0.58
N SER A 509 0.82 -29.16 0.50
CA SER A 509 1.65 -29.07 -0.70
C SER A 509 2.55 -30.31 -0.74
N ALA A 510 2.16 -31.30 -1.54
CA ALA A 510 3.02 -32.43 -1.81
C ALA A 510 4.34 -31.86 -2.34
N LYS A 511 5.43 -32.05 -1.60
CA LYS A 511 6.78 -32.00 -2.17
C LYS A 511 6.82 -33.06 -3.26
N GLY A 512 6.49 -32.69 -4.49
CA GLY A 512 6.83 -33.48 -5.66
C GLY A 512 8.35 -33.65 -5.64
N PRO A 513 8.87 -34.87 -5.77
CA PRO A 513 10.31 -35.07 -5.78
C PRO A 513 10.91 -34.32 -6.98
N SER A 514 12.01 -33.61 -6.70
CA SER A 514 12.87 -32.92 -7.66
C SER A 514 13.39 -33.85 -8.77
#